data_AF-A0A8H3E3J1-F1
#
_entry.id   AF-A0A8H3E3J1-F1
#
_cell.length_a   1.000
_cell.length_b   1.000
_cell.length_c   1.000
_cell.angle_alpha   90.00
_cell.angle_beta   90.00
_cell.angle_gamma   90.00
#
_symmetry.space_group_name_H-M   'P 1'
#
loop_
_entity.id
_entity.type
_entity.pdbx_description
1 polymer ?
#
loop_
_entity_poly.entity_id
_entity_poly.type
_entity_poly.pdbx_seq_one_letter_code
_entity_poly.pdbx_strand_id
1 'polypeptide(L)'
;MSSNTLPPGSYLIRAVSKKDPNSDLFAIHQGPGNQVEVAPKGSGPQVWDVTPSPEEGGYNIRPSELHNLDSAYLRNINNGTVILAERQFLRVNPKDDYYSIWGPYRAGTYGAPDWIGVVDNKLVQRTQHDPPPSLDSYLWEFIPA
;
A
#
# COMPACT_ATOMS: atom_id res chain seq x y z
N MET A 1 9.53 12.53 21.68
CA MET A 1 9.06 11.34 20.95
C MET A 1 9.13 11.68 19.48
N SER A 2 10.11 11.13 18.75
CA SER A 2 10.27 11.43 17.33
C SER A 2 9.13 10.75 16.56
N SER A 3 8.34 11.52 15.82
CA SER A 3 7.41 10.96 14.85
C SER A 3 8.24 10.31 13.74
N ASN A 4 8.24 8.99 13.65
CA ASN A 4 8.79 8.27 12.49
C ASN A 4 7.80 8.40 11.32
N THR A 5 7.67 9.62 10.79
CA THR A 5 6.97 9.90 9.54
C THR A 5 7.87 9.45 8.38
N LEU A 6 7.31 8.68 7.45
CA LEU A 6 8.01 8.28 6.22
C LEU A 6 8.36 9.55 5.42
N PRO A 7 9.64 9.80 5.07
CA PRO A 7 10.02 10.99 4.28
C PRO A 7 9.51 10.87 2.84
N PRO A 8 9.27 12.01 2.15
CA PRO A 8 8.97 11.98 0.72
C PRO A 8 10.15 11.39 -0.07
N GLY A 9 9.85 10.67 -1.14
CA GLY A 9 10.88 10.07 -2.00
C GLY A 9 10.33 9.03 -2.95
N SER A 10 11.23 8.44 -3.74
CA SER A 10 10.92 7.30 -4.62
C SER A 10 11.39 6.02 -3.96
N TYR A 11 10.51 5.02 -3.94
CA TYR A 11 10.71 3.79 -3.19
C TYR A 11 10.33 2.55 -4.00
N LEU A 12 11.02 1.45 -3.72
CA LEU A 12 10.50 0.11 -3.89
C LEU A 12 9.70 -0.26 -2.64
N ILE A 13 8.45 -0.68 -2.81
CA ILE A 13 7.55 -1.01 -1.69
C ILE A 13 7.45 -2.54 -1.57
N ARG A 14 8.12 -3.12 -0.57
CA ARG A 14 8.24 -4.58 -0.38
C ARG A 14 7.18 -5.10 0.58
N ALA A 15 6.50 -6.18 0.20
CA ALA A 15 5.55 -6.88 1.06
C ALA A 15 6.30 -7.79 2.04
N VAL A 16 6.06 -7.62 3.34
CA VAL A 16 6.72 -8.36 4.43
C VAL A 16 5.67 -8.97 5.34
N SER A 17 5.94 -10.14 5.90
CA SER A 17 5.06 -10.75 6.89
C SER A 17 5.81 -11.51 7.98
N LYS A 18 5.08 -12.01 8.99
CA LYS A 18 5.69 -12.82 10.05
C LYS A 18 6.15 -14.19 9.54
N LYS A 19 5.40 -14.82 8.63
CA LYS A 19 5.81 -16.10 8.03
C LYS A 19 6.85 -15.93 6.93
N ASP A 20 6.88 -14.77 6.28
CA ASP A 20 7.85 -14.45 5.23
C ASP A 20 8.46 -13.05 5.44
N PRO A 21 9.39 -12.90 6.39
CA PRO A 21 10.05 -11.63 6.69
C PRO A 21 11.07 -11.22 5.62
N ASN A 22 11.50 -12.17 4.77
CA ASN A 22 12.51 -11.97 3.74
C ASN A 22 11.94 -12.03 2.31
N SER A 23 10.63 -11.84 2.18
CA SER A 23 9.92 -11.80 0.90
C SER A 23 10.64 -10.90 -0.10
N ASP A 24 10.78 -11.38 -1.33
CA ASP A 24 11.27 -10.62 -2.48
C ASP A 24 10.11 -10.01 -3.30
N LEU A 25 8.90 -9.96 -2.75
CA LEU A 25 7.71 -9.48 -3.44
C LEU A 25 7.54 -7.97 -3.27
N PHE A 26 7.55 -7.23 -4.37
CA PHE A 26 7.39 -5.78 -4.43
C PHE A 26 6.10 -5.38 -5.13
N ALA A 27 5.47 -4.30 -4.68
CA ALA A 27 4.30 -3.74 -5.34
C ALA A 27 4.63 -3.38 -6.79
N ILE A 28 3.81 -3.88 -7.73
CA ILE A 28 3.92 -3.67 -9.17
C ILE A 28 2.59 -3.16 -9.72
N HIS A 29 2.63 -2.47 -10.86
CA HIS A 29 1.40 -2.04 -11.54
C HIS A 29 1.38 -2.42 -13.02
N GLN A 30 0.16 -2.48 -13.56
CA GLN A 30 -0.12 -2.66 -14.99
C GLN A 30 -0.77 -1.40 -15.60
N GLY A 31 -0.75 -0.27 -14.88
CA GLY A 31 -1.33 1.01 -15.29
C GLY A 31 -2.70 1.31 -14.65
N PRO A 32 -3.29 2.49 -14.92
CA PRO A 32 -4.57 2.93 -14.36
C PRO A 32 -5.71 1.94 -14.62
N GLY A 33 -6.60 1.80 -13.65
CA GLY A 33 -7.75 0.89 -13.69
C GLY A 33 -7.44 -0.57 -13.36
N ASN A 34 -6.17 -0.98 -13.42
CA ASN A 34 -5.74 -2.33 -13.07
C ASN A 34 -5.49 -2.49 -11.57
N GLN A 35 -5.71 -3.71 -11.08
CA GLN A 35 -5.35 -4.07 -9.72
C GLN A 35 -3.83 -4.05 -9.55
N VAL A 36 -3.38 -3.51 -8.42
CA VAL A 36 -1.97 -3.51 -8.05
C VAL A 36 -1.61 -4.90 -7.53
N GLU A 37 -0.45 -5.40 -7.93
CA GLU A 37 0.00 -6.76 -7.64
C GLU A 37 1.33 -6.71 -6.89
N VAL A 38 1.84 -7.87 -6.47
CA VAL A 38 3.22 -8.02 -6.03
C VAL A 38 3.96 -9.03 -6.89
N ALA A 39 5.23 -8.78 -7.16
CA ALA A 39 6.08 -9.68 -7.91
C ALA A 39 7.56 -9.56 -7.48
N PRO A 40 8.41 -10.54 -7.81
CA PRO A 40 9.86 -10.49 -7.54
C PRO A 40 10.51 -9.20 -8.05
N LYS A 41 11.63 -8.80 -7.44
CA LYS A 41 12.35 -7.58 -7.85
C LYS A 41 12.73 -7.63 -9.34
N GLY A 42 12.51 -6.54 -10.07
CA GLY A 42 12.75 -6.43 -11.51
C GLY A 42 11.60 -6.89 -12.40
N SER A 43 10.49 -7.38 -11.81
CA SER A 43 9.30 -7.81 -12.56
C SER A 43 8.43 -6.60 -12.92
N GLY A 44 8.83 -5.86 -13.95
CA GLY A 44 8.07 -4.70 -14.45
C GLY A 44 8.26 -3.42 -13.63
N PRO A 45 7.35 -2.43 -13.77
CA PRO A 45 7.43 -1.16 -13.06
C PRO A 45 7.19 -1.31 -11.55
N GLN A 46 8.18 -0.90 -10.75
CA GLN A 46 8.21 -1.14 -9.29
C GLN A 46 8.59 0.09 -8.45
N VAL A 47 8.86 1.23 -9.09
CA VAL A 47 9.27 2.45 -8.41
C VAL A 47 8.05 3.33 -8.16
N TRP A 48 7.85 3.69 -6.89
CA TRP A 48 6.70 4.45 -6.42
C TRP A 48 7.13 5.76 -5.78
N ASP A 49 6.56 6.87 -6.23
CA ASP A 49 6.73 8.15 -5.57
C ASP A 49 5.76 8.25 -4.39
N VAL A 50 6.31 8.56 -3.22
CA VAL A 50 5.56 8.73 -1.98
C VAL A 50 5.70 10.18 -1.54
N THR A 51 4.56 10.86 -1.39
CA THR A 51 4.53 12.26 -0.93
C THR A 51 3.55 12.42 0.23
N PRO A 52 3.99 12.95 1.38
CA PRO A 52 3.10 13.20 2.51
C PRO A 52 2.11 14.32 2.17
N SER A 53 0.90 14.20 2.68
CA SER A 53 -0.14 15.23 2.64
C SER A 53 -0.63 15.47 4.07
N PRO A 54 0.05 16.34 4.84
CA PRO A 54 -0.27 16.58 6.25
C PRO A 54 -1.67 17.14 6.46
N GLU A 55 -2.16 17.97 5.52
CA GLU A 55 -3.50 18.58 5.56
C GLU A 55 -4.61 17.52 5.48
N GLU A 56 -4.35 16.42 4.79
CA GLU A 56 -5.29 15.32 4.54
C GLU A 56 -5.03 14.12 5.45
N GLY A 57 -4.01 14.21 6.31
CA GLY A 57 -3.65 13.18 7.28
C GLY A 57 -3.13 11.87 6.65
N GLY A 58 -2.48 11.93 5.49
CA GLY A 58 -2.04 10.74 4.77
C GLY A 58 -0.89 10.96 3.80
N TYR A 59 -0.76 10.05 2.84
CA TYR A 59 0.27 10.00 1.81
C TYR A 59 -0.38 9.76 0.46
N ASN A 60 0.16 10.40 -0.57
CA ASN A 60 -0.04 9.97 -1.94
C ASN A 60 1.04 8.94 -2.27
N ILE A 61 0.61 7.85 -2.90
CA ILE A 61 1.49 6.82 -3.43
C ILE A 61 1.11 6.64 -4.89
N ARG A 62 2.05 6.78 -5.82
CA ARG A 62 1.81 6.62 -7.26
C ARG A 62 3.06 6.07 -7.95
N PRO A 63 2.94 5.39 -9.11
CA PRO A 63 4.12 4.99 -9.84
C PRO A 63 4.91 6.18 -10.38
N SER A 64 6.23 6.10 -10.27
CA SER A 64 7.14 7.18 -10.68
C SER A 64 7.09 7.46 -12.18
N GLU A 65 6.91 6.41 -13.00
CA GLU A 65 6.77 6.56 -14.46
C GLU A 65 5.43 7.17 -14.90
N LEU A 66 4.43 7.19 -14.03
CA LEU A 66 3.08 7.74 -14.29
C LEU A 66 2.81 9.03 -13.48
N HIS A 67 3.85 9.73 -13.02
CA HIS A 67 3.74 10.91 -12.14
C HIS A 67 2.97 12.09 -12.76
N ASN A 68 2.75 12.08 -14.07
CA ASN A 68 1.99 13.10 -14.80
C ASN A 68 0.49 12.76 -14.95
N LEU A 69 0.04 11.58 -14.50
CA LEU A 69 -1.35 11.15 -14.61
C LEU A 69 -2.10 11.33 -13.29
N ASP A 70 -3.17 12.12 -13.30
CA ASP A 70 -4.04 12.32 -12.14
C ASP A 70 -4.83 11.05 -11.75
N SER A 71 -4.85 10.05 -12.63
CA SER A 71 -5.52 8.75 -12.47
C SER A 71 -4.58 7.60 -12.08
N ALA A 72 -3.36 7.90 -11.62
CA ALA A 72 -2.34 6.88 -11.30
C ALA A 72 -1.99 6.79 -9.80
N TYR A 73 -2.93 7.10 -8.90
CA TYR A 73 -2.71 6.97 -7.45
C TYR A 73 -3.17 5.61 -6.94
N LEU A 74 -2.41 5.07 -5.98
CA LEU A 74 -2.80 3.88 -5.23
C LEU A 74 -4.10 4.15 -4.48
N ARG A 75 -5.14 3.38 -4.81
CA ARG A 75 -6.49 3.60 -4.32
C ARG A 75 -7.17 2.28 -4.00
N ASN A 76 -7.91 2.26 -2.90
CA ASN A 76 -8.84 1.19 -2.58
C ASN A 76 -10.24 1.52 -3.12
N ILE A 77 -10.90 0.52 -3.71
CA ILE A 77 -12.30 0.61 -4.16
C ILE A 77 -13.22 -0.24 -3.29
N ASN A 78 -14.55 -0.05 -3.42
CA ASN A 78 -15.55 -0.54 -2.46
C ASN A 78 -15.56 -2.07 -2.24
N ASN A 79 -15.16 -2.86 -3.25
CA ASN A 79 -15.05 -4.32 -3.13
C ASN A 79 -13.76 -4.80 -2.45
N GLY A 80 -12.87 -3.86 -2.11
CA GLY A 80 -11.60 -4.10 -1.44
C GLY A 80 -10.40 -4.41 -2.31
N THR A 81 -10.56 -4.30 -3.63
CA THR A 81 -9.44 -4.27 -4.57
C THR A 81 -8.64 -2.98 -4.41
N VAL A 82 -7.31 -3.09 -4.50
CA VAL A 82 -6.42 -1.93 -4.60
C VAL A 82 -6.01 -1.75 -6.05
N ILE A 83 -6.27 -0.57 -6.62
CA ILE A 83 -6.04 -0.24 -8.03
C ILE A 83 -5.21 1.04 -8.16
N LEU A 84 -4.80 1.37 -9.39
CA LEU A 84 -4.39 2.73 -9.75
C LEU A 84 -5.59 3.52 -10.26
N ALA A 85 -5.91 4.65 -9.65
CA ALA A 85 -7.05 5.49 -10.02
C ALA A 85 -6.87 6.94 -9.53
N GLU A 86 -7.97 7.70 -9.45
CA GLU A 86 -7.95 9.06 -8.93
C GLU A 86 -7.45 9.10 -7.48
N ARG A 87 -6.79 10.21 -7.16
CA ARG A 87 -6.12 10.46 -5.87
C ARG A 87 -6.94 10.00 -4.66
N GLN A 88 -6.29 9.23 -3.80
CA GLN A 88 -6.76 8.83 -2.48
C GLN A 88 -5.58 8.95 -1.50
N PHE A 89 -5.82 9.62 -0.38
CA PHE A 89 -4.80 9.73 0.67
C PHE A 89 -4.81 8.46 1.53
N LEU A 90 -3.66 7.81 1.62
CA LEU A 90 -3.48 6.58 2.39
C LEU A 90 -2.72 6.89 3.68
N ARG A 91 -3.13 6.32 4.80
CA ARG A 91 -2.39 6.49 6.07
C ARG A 91 -1.25 5.49 6.10
N VAL A 92 -0.01 5.97 6.23
CA VAL A 92 1.17 5.12 6.36
C VAL A 92 1.65 5.22 7.80
N ASN A 93 1.44 4.16 8.58
CA ASN A 93 1.74 4.14 10.02
C ASN A 93 2.96 3.27 10.30
N PRO A 94 3.97 3.77 11.02
CA PRO A 94 5.12 2.96 11.42
C PRO A 94 4.70 1.82 12.37
N LYS A 95 5.35 0.66 12.21
CA LYS A 95 5.17 -0.58 12.97
C LYS A 95 6.54 -1.26 13.11
N ASP A 96 7.20 -1.00 14.22
CA ASP A 96 8.60 -1.41 14.46
C ASP A 96 9.50 -0.91 13.31
N ASP A 97 10.13 -1.81 12.56
CA ASP A 97 10.99 -1.50 11.41
C ASP A 97 10.24 -1.43 10.06
N TYR A 98 8.92 -1.59 10.07
CA TYR A 98 8.07 -1.62 8.88
C TYR A 98 6.92 -0.61 8.97
N TYR A 99 6.04 -0.63 7.98
CA TYR A 99 4.88 0.24 7.91
C TYR A 99 3.60 -0.56 7.63
N SER A 100 2.48 -0.04 8.10
CA SER A 100 1.16 -0.47 7.65
C SER A 100 0.55 0.62 6.79
N ILE A 101 -0.08 0.25 5.67
CA ILE A 101 -0.74 1.18 4.76
C ILE A 101 -2.24 0.99 4.92
N TRP A 102 -2.96 2.03 5.28
CA TRP A 102 -4.40 1.98 5.50
C TRP A 102 -5.14 2.84 4.49
N GLY A 103 -6.20 2.25 3.93
CA GLY A 103 -7.17 2.99 3.13
C GLY A 103 -8.08 3.90 3.97
N PRO A 104 -8.94 4.69 3.31
CA PRO A 104 -10.08 5.28 3.98
C PRO A 104 -11.00 4.17 4.49
N TYR A 105 -11.71 4.44 5.58
CA TYR A 105 -12.69 3.52 6.13
C TYR A 105 -13.78 3.21 5.11
N ARG A 106 -14.13 1.94 4.95
CA ARG A 106 -15.33 1.57 4.19
C ARG A 106 -16.59 1.91 4.97
N ALA A 107 -17.61 2.40 4.27
CA ALA A 107 -18.93 2.57 4.89
C ALA A 107 -19.47 1.19 5.32
N GLY A 108 -19.91 1.08 6.58
CA GLY A 108 -20.42 -0.17 7.15
C GLY A 108 -19.40 -1.04 7.89
N THR A 109 -18.11 -0.69 7.87
CA THR A 109 -17.10 -1.34 8.72
C THR A 109 -16.97 -0.53 10.01
N TYR A 110 -17.62 -1.00 11.08
CA TYR A 110 -17.67 -0.32 12.39
C TYR A 110 -16.27 -0.24 13.05
N GLY A 111 -15.50 0.80 12.71
CA GLY A 111 -14.28 1.17 13.45
C GLY A 111 -13.06 0.25 13.30
N ALA A 112 -13.15 -0.83 12.52
CA ALA A 112 -11.99 -1.66 12.20
C ALA A 112 -11.06 -0.92 11.22
N PRO A 113 -9.76 -0.75 11.53
CA PRO A 113 -8.82 -0.18 10.58
C PRO A 113 -8.63 -1.15 9.41
N ASP A 114 -8.80 -0.63 8.21
CA ASP A 114 -8.61 -1.38 6.99
C ASP A 114 -7.15 -1.29 6.52
N TRP A 115 -6.41 -2.40 6.51
CA TRP A 115 -5.03 -2.42 6.03
C TRP A 115 -4.92 -3.01 4.63
N ILE A 116 -3.98 -2.50 3.84
CA ILE A 116 -3.62 -3.08 2.54
C ILE A 116 -2.66 -4.25 2.79
N GLY A 117 -3.02 -5.42 2.28
CA GLY A 117 -2.20 -6.63 2.30
C GLY A 117 -2.21 -7.33 0.94
N VAL A 118 -1.72 -8.57 0.91
CA VAL A 118 -1.59 -9.36 -0.33
C VAL A 118 -2.43 -10.64 -0.23
N VAL A 119 -3.17 -10.96 -1.29
CA VAL A 119 -3.86 -12.26 -1.50
C VAL A 119 -3.66 -12.66 -2.95
N ASP A 120 -3.19 -13.88 -3.20
CA ASP A 120 -2.92 -14.40 -4.55
C ASP A 120 -2.09 -13.44 -5.43
N ASN A 121 -1.03 -12.88 -4.84
CA ASN A 121 -0.15 -11.86 -5.43
C ASN A 121 -0.84 -10.53 -5.78
N LYS A 122 -2.05 -10.27 -5.28
CA LYS A 122 -2.79 -9.03 -5.53
C LYS A 122 -2.97 -8.23 -4.27
N LEU A 123 -2.83 -6.90 -4.37
CA LEU A 123 -3.11 -6.00 -3.26
C LEU A 123 -4.61 -5.95 -3.01
N VAL A 124 -4.97 -6.15 -1.75
CA VAL A 124 -6.35 -6.08 -1.26
C VAL A 124 -6.38 -5.32 0.06
N GLN A 125 -7.43 -4.55 0.26
CA GLN A 125 -7.71 -3.94 1.56
C GLN A 125 -8.56 -4.92 2.40
N ARG A 126 -8.13 -5.17 3.63
CA ARG A 126 -8.71 -6.14 4.56
C ARG A 126 -9.22 -5.45 5.80
N THR A 127 -10.32 -5.96 6.36
CA THR A 127 -10.90 -5.45 7.61
C THR A 127 -10.51 -6.35 8.79
N GLN A 128 -10.52 -5.81 10.01
CA GLN A 128 -10.31 -6.61 11.24
C GLN A 128 -11.42 -7.67 11.47
N HIS A 129 -12.60 -7.49 10.87
CA HIS A 129 -13.77 -8.36 11.06
C HIS A 129 -13.94 -9.42 9.97
N ASP A 130 -13.12 -9.42 8.92
CA ASP A 130 -13.02 -10.55 7.99
C ASP A 130 -12.49 -11.76 8.79
N PRO A 131 -13.26 -12.88 8.92
CA PRO A 131 -13.00 -13.92 9.90
C PRO A 131 -11.62 -14.58 9.72
N PRO A 132 -10.98 -15.03 10.81
CA PRO A 132 -9.56 -15.33 10.83
C PRO A 132 -9.28 -16.73 10.27
N PRO A 133 -8.22 -16.89 9.48
CA PRO A 133 -7.24 -17.88 9.93
C PRO A 133 -5.82 -17.49 9.50
N SER A 134 -4.90 -17.33 10.44
CA SER A 134 -3.45 -17.43 10.17
C SER A 134 -2.85 -16.46 9.13
N LEU A 135 -3.59 -15.51 8.58
CA LEU A 135 -3.11 -14.62 7.52
C LEU A 135 -2.18 -13.60 8.13
N ASP A 136 -0.91 -13.79 7.82
CA ASP A 136 0.13 -12.79 7.93
C ASP A 136 -0.41 -11.38 7.77
N SER A 137 -0.37 -10.61 8.86
CA SER A 137 -0.55 -9.16 8.77
C SER A 137 0.61 -8.64 7.93
N TYR A 138 0.36 -8.44 6.64
CA TYR A 138 1.35 -7.86 5.75
C TYR A 138 1.70 -6.47 6.24
N LEU A 139 2.99 -6.27 6.45
CA LEU A 139 3.62 -4.97 6.61
C LEU A 139 4.35 -4.64 5.32
N TRP A 140 4.76 -3.39 5.20
CA TRP A 140 5.41 -2.84 4.02
C TRP A 140 6.73 -2.22 4.43
N GLU A 141 7.78 -2.55 3.69
CA GLU A 141 9.05 -1.86 3.79
C GLU A 141 9.21 -0.91 2.61
N PHE A 142 9.63 0.32 2.90
CA PHE A 142 9.89 1.34 1.89
C PHE A 142 11.41 1.46 1.70
N ILE A 143 11.91 0.82 0.65
CA ILE A 143 13.35 0.80 0.32
C ILE A 143 13.60 1.91 -0.69
N PRO A 144 14.49 2.89 -0.42
CA PRO A 144 14.82 3.94 -1.40
C PRO A 144 15.22 3.33 -2.75
N ALA A 145 14.59 3.84 -3.83
CA ALA A 145 14.81 3.39 -5.20
C ALA A 145 16.04 4.05 -5.86
#